data_AF-A0A1H0VPN7-F1
#
_entry.id   AF-A0A1H0VPN7-F1
#
_cell.length_a   1.000
_cell.length_b   1.000
_cell.length_c   1.000
_cell.angle_alpha   90.00
_cell.angle_beta   90.00
_cell.angle_gamma   90.00
#
_symmetry.space_group_name_H-M   'P 1'
#
loop_
_entity.id
_entity.type
_entity.pdbx_description
1 polymer ?
#
loop_
_entity_poly.entity_id
_entity_poly.type
_entity_poly.pdbx_seq_one_letter_code
_entity_poly.pdbx_strand_id
1 'polypeptide(L)'
;MNDARSLPPAQRVFTSPSATFELVLSSPSQGQTAQAELFAVAAGARRPLWRQALPHEQGPRTAVVADSGEVVLLDEWINVPSRHALLLLDPQGRRRAHYNFDELVGILQLPRKTVAQHAVQGAWLAGEPRLTTDGRLLLLPAGGRTLSLQLADGRLTAY
;
A
#
# COMPACT_ATOMS: atom_id res chain seq x y z
N MET A 1 -0.48 -25.73 -18.11
CA MET A 1 0.40 -24.55 -18.26
C MET A 1 0.65 -24.04 -16.86
N ASN A 2 1.90 -23.88 -16.44
CA ASN A 2 2.34 -23.85 -15.05
C ASN A 2 1.65 -22.74 -14.22
N ASP A 3 0.76 -23.13 -13.31
CA ASP A 3 -0.10 -22.24 -12.50
C ASP A 3 0.59 -21.86 -11.17
N ALA A 4 1.89 -21.61 -11.22
CA ALA A 4 2.67 -21.23 -10.05
C ALA A 4 2.44 -19.74 -9.78
N ARG A 5 1.42 -19.40 -8.98
CA ARG A 5 1.36 -18.08 -8.34
C ARG A 5 2.62 -17.94 -7.50
N SER A 6 3.50 -17.02 -7.88
CA SER A 6 4.69 -16.71 -7.07
C SER A 6 4.24 -16.26 -5.68
N LEU A 7 4.67 -16.99 -4.65
CA LEU A 7 4.48 -16.56 -3.27
C LEU A 7 5.19 -15.21 -3.06
N PRO A 8 4.66 -14.34 -2.17
CA PRO A 8 5.37 -13.13 -1.83
C PRO A 8 6.75 -13.46 -1.24
N PRO A 9 7.78 -12.63 -1.47
CA PRO A 9 9.05 -12.77 -0.78
C PRO A 9 8.85 -12.81 0.74
N ALA A 10 9.65 -13.60 1.45
CA ALA A 10 9.50 -13.76 2.91
C ALA A 10 9.51 -12.41 3.64
N GLN A 11 10.32 -11.47 3.15
CA GLN A 11 10.41 -10.12 3.66
C GLN A 11 10.58 -9.13 2.51
N ARG A 12 9.98 -7.94 2.65
CA ARG A 12 10.17 -6.78 1.76
C ARG A 12 10.42 -5.55 2.60
N VAL A 13 11.23 -4.64 2.07
CA VAL A 13 11.66 -3.42 2.76
C VAL A 13 11.31 -2.22 1.89
N PHE A 14 10.69 -1.21 2.50
CA PHE A 14 10.30 0.04 1.85
C PHE A 14 10.85 1.20 2.67
N THR A 15 11.55 2.11 2.00
CA THR A 15 12.23 3.22 2.64
C THR A 15 11.59 4.54 2.23
N SER A 16 11.44 5.47 3.18
CA SER A 16 10.94 6.81 2.85
C SER A 16 11.95 7.59 1.98
N PRO A 17 11.54 8.63 1.24
CA PRO A 17 12.44 9.38 0.36
C PRO A 17 13.72 9.90 1.04
N SER A 18 13.61 10.41 2.27
CA SER A 18 14.76 10.88 3.07
C SER A 18 15.51 9.78 3.82
N ALA A 19 15.09 8.52 3.68
CA ALA A 19 15.60 7.37 4.42
C ALA A 19 15.54 7.49 5.95
N THR A 20 14.61 8.31 6.47
CA THR A 20 14.36 8.47 7.91
C THR A 20 13.41 7.43 8.46
N PHE A 21 12.62 6.79 7.59
CA PHE A 21 11.75 5.69 7.96
C PHE A 21 11.96 4.47 7.07
N GLU A 22 11.84 3.30 7.68
CA GLU A 22 11.89 2.02 6.98
C GLU A 22 10.74 1.13 7.45
N LEU A 23 9.95 0.65 6.49
CA LEU A 23 8.90 -0.35 6.71
C LEU A 23 9.41 -1.72 6.29
N VAL A 24 9.27 -2.68 7.18
CA VAL A 24 9.48 -4.10 6.91
C VAL A 24 8.11 -4.78 6.83
N LEU A 25 7.85 -5.44 5.70
CA LEU A 25 6.70 -6.30 5.50
C LEU A 25 7.14 -7.76 5.50
N SER A 26 6.60 -8.54 6.42
CA SER A 26 6.84 -9.98 6.49
C SER A 26 5.63 -10.73 5.97
N SER A 27 5.89 -11.66 5.05
CA SER A 27 4.86 -12.53 4.51
C SER A 27 4.36 -13.52 5.57
N PRO A 28 3.08 -13.90 5.52
CA PRO A 28 2.52 -14.87 6.44
C PRO A 28 3.25 -16.22 6.32
N SER A 29 3.62 -16.82 7.45
CA SER A 29 3.88 -18.26 7.53
C SER A 29 2.56 -19.03 7.69
N GLN A 30 2.58 -20.37 7.56
CA GLN A 30 1.37 -21.19 7.76
C GLN A 30 0.61 -20.80 9.04
N GLY A 31 -0.67 -20.46 8.89
CA GLY A 31 -1.57 -20.10 10.00
C GLY A 31 -1.37 -18.70 10.59
N GLN A 32 -0.50 -17.86 10.02
CA GLN A 32 -0.28 -16.48 10.47
C GLN A 32 -0.75 -15.48 9.40
N THR A 33 -1.05 -14.25 9.82
CA THR A 33 -1.32 -13.14 8.90
C THR A 33 -0.03 -12.39 8.60
N ALA A 34 -0.02 -11.61 7.50
CA ALA A 34 1.10 -10.74 7.20
C ALA A 34 1.39 -9.77 8.36
N GLN A 35 2.65 -9.38 8.50
CA GLN A 35 3.10 -8.45 9.55
C GLN A 35 3.74 -7.22 8.92
N ALA A 36 3.56 -6.08 9.58
CA ALA A 36 4.25 -4.85 9.26
C ALA A 36 4.98 -4.32 10.49
N GLU A 37 6.20 -3.83 10.30
CA GLU A 37 6.99 -3.18 11.32
C GLU A 37 7.64 -1.91 10.76
N LEU A 38 7.43 -0.78 11.43
CA LEU A 38 8.01 0.51 11.05
C LEU A 38 9.15 0.87 11.98
N PHE A 39 10.25 1.33 11.40
CA PHE A 39 11.44 1.79 12.09
C PHE A 39 11.70 3.26 11.76
N ALA A 40 12.11 4.03 12.77
CA ALA A 40 12.87 5.26 12.55
C ALA A 40 14.33 4.89 12.31
N VAL A 41 14.96 5.53 11.33
CA VAL A 41 16.36 5.32 10.98
C VAL A 41 17.13 6.59 11.27
N ALA A 42 18.14 6.49 12.14
CA ALA A 42 19.01 7.60 12.48
C ALA A 42 20.44 7.09 12.69
N ALA A 43 21.42 7.76 12.09
CA ALA A 43 22.85 7.40 12.18
C ALA A 43 23.13 5.91 11.88
N GLY A 44 22.41 5.32 10.92
CA GLY A 44 22.56 3.91 10.54
C GLY A 44 21.94 2.90 11.51
N ALA A 45 21.32 3.35 12.60
CA ALA A 45 20.60 2.49 13.55
C ALA A 45 19.09 2.54 13.29
N ARG A 46 18.43 1.38 13.43
CA ARG A 46 16.97 1.24 13.38
C ARG A 46 16.40 1.27 14.79
N ARG A 47 15.39 2.12 15.01
CA ARG A 47 14.58 2.14 16.23
C ARG A 47 13.15 1.74 15.90
N PRO A 48 12.61 0.64 16.45
CA PRO A 48 11.24 0.23 16.17
C PRO A 48 10.26 1.29 16.71
N LEU A 49 9.26 1.62 15.90
CA LEU A 49 8.16 2.53 16.25
C LEU A 49 6.91 1.73 16.58
N TRP A 50 6.54 0.80 15.71
CA TRP A 50 5.41 -0.10 15.93
C TRP A 50 5.56 -1.36 15.09
N ARG A 51 4.86 -2.41 15.54
CA ARG A 51 4.70 -3.69 14.83
C ARG A 51 3.25 -4.14 14.95
N GLN A 52 2.65 -4.60 13.86
CA GLN A 52 1.28 -5.11 13.89
C GLN A 52 1.00 -6.17 12.83
N ALA A 53 0.01 -7.01 13.14
CA ALA A 53 -0.64 -7.89 12.18
C ALA A 53 -1.45 -7.06 11.18
N LEU A 54 -1.32 -7.38 9.90
CA LEU A 54 -2.10 -6.79 8.83
C LEU A 54 -3.36 -7.61 8.56
N PRO A 55 -4.43 -6.96 8.08
CA PRO A 55 -5.66 -7.66 7.71
C PRO A 55 -5.54 -8.41 6.37
N HIS A 56 -4.47 -8.17 5.60
CA HIS A 56 -4.19 -8.86 4.34
C HIS A 56 -3.85 -10.34 4.57
N GLU A 57 -4.53 -11.25 3.88
CA GLU A 57 -4.29 -12.70 3.98
C GLU A 57 -2.91 -13.07 3.43
N GLN A 58 -2.51 -12.48 2.30
CA GLN A 58 -1.21 -12.72 1.65
C GLN A 58 -0.23 -11.55 1.80
N GLY A 59 -0.59 -10.58 2.64
CA GLY A 59 0.14 -9.33 2.74
C GLY A 59 -0.12 -8.37 1.58
N PRO A 60 0.23 -7.09 1.76
CA PRO A 60 0.02 -6.08 0.75
C PRO A 60 0.95 -6.30 -0.45
N ARG A 61 0.52 -5.96 -1.67
CA ARG A 61 1.36 -6.12 -2.88
C ARG A 61 2.54 -5.17 -2.90
N THR A 62 2.31 -3.92 -2.51
CA THR A 62 3.35 -2.90 -2.41
C THR A 62 3.02 -1.95 -1.25
N ALA A 63 3.98 -1.10 -0.90
CA ALA A 63 3.82 -0.09 0.12
C ALA A 63 4.58 1.19 -0.22
N VAL A 64 4.15 2.28 0.39
CA VAL A 64 4.82 3.59 0.33
C VAL A 64 4.98 4.10 1.75
N VAL A 65 6.15 4.66 2.07
CA VAL A 65 6.45 5.29 3.36
C VAL A 65 6.76 6.76 3.11
N ALA A 66 6.03 7.66 3.76
CA ALA A 66 6.28 9.09 3.67
C ALA A 66 7.35 9.53 4.69
N ASP A 67 8.00 10.67 4.43
CA ASP A 67 8.98 11.26 5.36
C ASP A 67 8.35 11.81 6.65
N SER A 68 7.03 11.91 6.70
CA SER A 68 6.27 12.20 7.92
C SER A 68 5.90 10.93 8.71
N GLY A 69 6.23 9.74 8.19
CA GLY A 69 6.04 8.45 8.86
C GLY A 69 4.72 7.73 8.53
N GLU A 70 3.83 8.33 7.73
CA GLU A 70 2.67 7.63 7.21
C GLU A 70 3.06 6.45 6.30
N VAL A 71 2.30 5.37 6.41
CA VAL A 71 2.49 4.16 5.61
C VAL A 71 1.23 3.89 4.82
N VAL A 72 1.37 3.74 3.51
CA VAL A 72 0.29 3.32 2.61
C VAL A 72 0.58 1.91 2.13
N LEU A 73 -0.33 0.99 2.42
CA LEU A 73 -0.29 -0.40 1.98
C LEU A 73 -1.26 -0.56 0.82
N LEU A 74 -0.79 -1.12 -0.30
CA LEU A 74 -1.53 -1.12 -1.56
C LEU A 74 -1.74 -2.54 -2.07
N ASP A 75 -3.02 -2.85 -2.24
CA ASP A 75 -3.59 -4.09 -2.76
C ASP A 75 -3.12 -5.35 -2.03
N GLU A 76 -3.73 -6.49 -2.34
CA GLU A 76 -3.25 -7.78 -1.86
C GLU A 76 -2.27 -8.39 -2.86
N TRP A 77 -1.37 -9.27 -2.39
CA TRP A 77 -0.42 -9.94 -3.29
C TRP A 77 -1.09 -10.78 -4.39
N ILE A 78 -2.32 -11.23 -4.18
CA ILE A 78 -3.10 -11.98 -5.18
C ILE A 78 -3.76 -11.03 -6.19
N ASN A 79 -3.82 -11.44 -7.46
CA ASN A 79 -4.42 -10.63 -8.55
C ASN A 79 -5.95 -10.73 -8.57
N VAL A 80 -6.61 -10.54 -7.43
CA VAL A 80 -8.07 -10.48 -7.33
C VAL A 80 -8.50 -9.19 -6.64
N PRO A 81 -9.71 -8.67 -6.90
CA PRO A 81 -10.22 -7.50 -6.21
C PRO A 81 -10.10 -7.63 -4.69
N SER A 82 -9.19 -6.84 -4.09
CA SER A 82 -8.88 -6.96 -2.67
C SER A 82 -9.89 -6.23 -1.80
N ARG A 83 -10.16 -6.82 -0.64
CA ARG A 83 -10.83 -6.16 0.49
C ARG A 83 -9.97 -5.04 1.08
N HIS A 84 -8.67 -5.05 0.86
CA HIS A 84 -7.68 -4.11 1.37
C HIS A 84 -6.88 -3.47 0.23
N ALA A 85 -7.61 -2.96 -0.76
CA ALA A 85 -7.05 -2.33 -1.96
C ALA A 85 -6.15 -1.12 -1.61
N LEU A 86 -6.51 -0.38 -0.56
CA LEU A 86 -5.68 0.67 0.03
C LEU A 86 -5.88 0.69 1.55
N LEU A 87 -4.79 0.76 2.31
CA LEU A 87 -4.80 0.95 3.77
C LEU A 87 -3.76 2.01 4.14
N LEU A 88 -4.20 3.10 4.77
CA LEU A 88 -3.34 4.17 5.26
C LEU A 88 -3.20 4.06 6.79
N LEU A 89 -1.96 4.01 7.25
CA LEU A 89 -1.59 4.01 8.66
C LEU A 89 -0.86 5.30 9.01
N ASP A 90 -1.15 5.86 10.19
CA ASP A 90 -0.42 6.98 10.76
C ASP A 90 0.97 6.55 11.26
N PRO A 91 1.83 7.50 11.68
CA PRO A 91 3.17 7.18 12.19
C PRO A 91 3.17 6.33 13.47
N GLN A 92 2.02 6.20 14.17
CA GLN A 92 1.83 5.34 15.33
C GLN A 92 1.21 3.98 14.96
N GLY A 93 1.02 3.70 13.67
CA GLY A 93 0.45 2.45 13.16
C GLY A 93 -1.08 2.40 13.21
N ARG A 94 -1.76 3.49 13.55
CA ARG A 94 -3.22 3.53 13.61
C ARG A 94 -3.79 3.77 12.21
N ARG A 95 -4.86 3.03 11.87
CA ARG A 95 -5.56 3.20 10.60
C ARG A 95 -6.19 4.58 10.50
N ARG A 96 -5.80 5.36 9.49
CA ARG A 96 -6.47 6.62 9.10
C ARG A 96 -7.55 6.39 8.04
N ALA A 97 -7.26 5.56 7.04
CA ALA A 97 -8.21 5.23 5.98
C ALA A 97 -8.03 3.81 5.48
N HIS A 98 -9.10 3.26 4.93
CA HIS A 98 -9.12 1.96 4.28
C HIS A 98 -10.14 1.99 3.17
N TYR A 99 -9.76 1.47 2.01
CA TYR A 99 -10.60 1.34 0.85
C TYR A 99 -10.50 -0.08 0.29
N ASN A 100 -11.65 -0.66 0.00
CA ASN A 100 -11.76 -1.86 -0.82
C ASN A 100 -11.80 -1.50 -2.32
N PHE A 101 -11.65 -2.50 -3.19
CA PHE A 101 -11.64 -2.27 -4.64
C PHE A 101 -12.90 -1.57 -5.17
N ASP A 102 -14.09 -1.85 -4.61
CA ASP A 102 -15.35 -1.27 -5.09
C ASP A 102 -15.51 0.19 -4.71
N GLU A 103 -15.00 0.59 -3.55
CA GLU A 103 -14.92 1.99 -3.16
C GLU A 103 -13.96 2.76 -4.08
N LEU A 104 -12.81 2.18 -4.43
CA LEU A 104 -11.88 2.79 -5.40
C LEU A 104 -12.55 2.98 -6.77
N VAL A 105 -13.26 1.96 -7.26
CA VAL A 105 -14.02 2.02 -8.52
C VAL A 105 -15.10 3.10 -8.45
N GLY A 106 -15.80 3.21 -7.33
CA GLY A 106 -16.80 4.25 -7.08
C GLY A 106 -16.22 5.66 -7.13
N ILE A 107 -15.05 5.87 -6.50
CA ILE A 107 -14.34 7.16 -6.52
C ILE A 107 -13.82 7.49 -7.93
N LEU A 108 -13.32 6.49 -8.65
CA LEU A 108 -12.88 6.64 -10.03
C LEU A 108 -14.05 6.94 -10.99
N GLN A 109 -15.28 6.58 -10.63
CA GLN A 109 -16.47 6.66 -11.48
C GLN A 109 -16.27 5.95 -12.84
N LEU A 110 -15.63 4.78 -12.79
CA LEU A 110 -15.36 3.93 -13.96
C LEU A 110 -15.98 2.54 -13.76
N PRO A 111 -16.29 1.79 -14.83
CA PRO A 111 -16.64 0.38 -14.71
C PRO A 111 -15.47 -0.45 -14.15
N ARG A 112 -15.77 -1.46 -13.31
CA ARG A 112 -14.76 -2.41 -12.76
C ARG A 112 -13.83 -2.97 -13.84
N LYS A 113 -14.41 -3.35 -14.99
CA LYS A 113 -13.67 -3.92 -16.12
C LYS A 113 -12.64 -2.93 -16.68
N THR A 114 -13.00 -1.65 -16.80
CA THR A 114 -12.10 -0.60 -17.29
C THR A 114 -10.92 -0.40 -16.35
N VAL A 115 -11.16 -0.38 -15.03
CA VAL A 115 -10.08 -0.26 -14.03
C VAL A 115 -9.13 -1.45 -14.13
N ALA A 116 -9.66 -2.68 -14.15
CA ALA A 116 -8.86 -3.90 -14.24
C ALA A 116 -8.07 -4.01 -15.55
N GLN A 117 -8.63 -3.53 -16.68
CA GLN A 117 -7.94 -3.54 -17.98
C GLN A 117 -6.69 -2.64 -18.03
N HIS A 118 -6.64 -1.59 -17.20
CA HIS A 118 -5.48 -0.71 -17.11
C HIS A 118 -4.51 -1.13 -15.99
N ALA A 119 -4.86 -2.12 -15.17
CA ALA A 119 -4.03 -2.54 -14.06
C ALA A 119 -2.77 -3.25 -14.57
N VAL A 120 -1.61 -2.77 -14.13
CA VAL A 120 -0.30 -3.39 -14.38
C VAL A 120 0.27 -4.02 -13.11
N GLN A 121 -0.24 -3.61 -11.94
CA GLN A 121 0.11 -4.16 -10.64
C GLN A 121 -1.18 -4.47 -9.86
N GLY A 122 -1.39 -5.76 -9.56
CA GLY A 122 -2.56 -6.20 -8.82
C GLY A 122 -3.85 -5.99 -9.59
N ALA A 123 -4.94 -5.70 -8.88
CA ALA A 123 -6.28 -5.63 -9.44
C ALA A 123 -6.63 -4.27 -10.05
N TRP A 124 -5.92 -3.19 -9.71
CA TRP A 124 -6.36 -1.83 -10.04
C TRP A 124 -5.25 -0.82 -10.34
N LEU A 125 -4.02 -1.05 -9.87
CA LEU A 125 -2.96 -0.05 -9.93
C LEU A 125 -2.32 -0.07 -11.33
N ALA A 126 -2.38 1.07 -12.02
CA ALA A 126 -1.95 1.22 -13.41
C ALA A 126 -0.48 1.66 -13.57
N GLY A 127 0.22 1.90 -12.46
CA GLY A 127 1.63 2.28 -12.46
C GLY A 127 2.18 2.49 -11.06
N GLU A 128 3.43 2.93 -10.96
CA GLU A 128 4.06 3.16 -9.66
C GLU A 128 3.40 4.34 -8.91
N PRO A 129 3.09 4.16 -7.61
CA PRO A 129 2.66 5.26 -6.75
C PRO A 129 3.75 6.32 -6.61
N ARG A 130 3.37 7.59 -6.51
CA ARG A 130 4.33 8.71 -6.37
C ARG A 130 3.91 9.67 -5.28
N LEU A 131 4.80 9.91 -4.31
CA LEU A 131 4.64 10.99 -3.36
C LEU A 131 4.86 12.34 -4.05
N THR A 132 4.08 13.35 -3.68
CA THR A 132 4.37 14.74 -4.04
C THR A 132 5.62 15.24 -3.34
N THR A 133 6.27 16.26 -3.89
CA THR A 133 7.51 16.84 -3.33
C THR A 133 7.35 17.33 -1.90
N ASP A 134 6.16 17.81 -1.53
CA ASP A 134 5.84 18.24 -0.16
C ASP A 134 5.44 17.08 0.78
N GLY A 135 5.40 15.84 0.26
CA GLY A 135 5.07 14.64 1.01
C GLY A 135 3.61 14.56 1.47
N ARG A 136 2.72 15.45 1.02
CA ARG A 136 1.34 15.53 1.55
C ARG A 136 0.36 14.62 0.83
N LEU A 137 0.62 14.33 -0.45
CA LEU A 137 -0.24 13.54 -1.30
C LEU A 137 0.52 12.33 -1.85
N LEU A 138 -0.20 11.21 -1.98
CA LEU A 138 0.23 10.06 -2.76
C LEU A 138 -0.63 9.97 -4.02
N LEU A 139 0.04 10.02 -5.18
CA LEU A 139 -0.58 9.88 -6.50
C LEU A 139 -0.55 8.42 -6.93
N LEU A 140 -1.70 7.90 -7.33
CA LEU A 140 -1.96 6.49 -7.61
C LEU A 140 -2.62 6.38 -9.00
N PRO A 141 -1.86 6.03 -10.04
CA PRO A 141 -2.41 5.83 -11.37
C PRO A 141 -3.41 4.66 -11.37
N ALA A 142 -4.62 4.85 -11.89
CA ALA A 142 -5.66 3.81 -11.91
C ALA A 142 -6.70 4.06 -13.01
N GLY A 143 -7.02 3.04 -13.80
CA GLY A 143 -8.11 3.11 -14.79
C GLY A 143 -7.99 4.22 -15.85
N GLY A 144 -6.76 4.64 -16.19
CA GLY A 144 -6.53 5.78 -17.09
C GLY A 144 -6.72 7.16 -16.44
N ARG A 145 -6.89 7.22 -15.12
CA ARG A 145 -6.97 8.43 -14.28
C ARG A 145 -5.90 8.43 -13.20
N THR A 146 -5.88 9.47 -12.37
CA THR A 146 -5.06 9.51 -11.15
C THR A 146 -5.94 9.63 -9.91
N LEU A 147 -5.71 8.77 -8.92
CA LEU A 147 -6.20 8.96 -7.57
C LEU A 147 -5.17 9.75 -6.76
N SER A 148 -5.60 10.80 -6.07
CA SER A 148 -4.80 11.51 -5.07
C SER A 148 -5.30 11.16 -3.68
N LEU A 149 -4.43 10.56 -2.89
CA LEU A 149 -4.64 10.28 -1.47
C LEU A 149 -3.98 11.37 -0.63
N GLN A 150 -4.76 12.06 0.19
CA GLN A 150 -4.24 12.98 1.19
C GLN A 150 -3.80 12.21 2.43
N LEU A 151 -2.51 12.31 2.81
CA LEU A 151 -1.96 11.48 3.90
C LEU A 151 -2.41 11.93 5.30
N ALA A 152 -2.79 13.20 5.44
CA ALA A 152 -3.21 13.78 6.73
C ALA A 152 -4.50 13.13 7.26
N ASP A 153 -5.49 12.92 6.39
CA ASP A 153 -6.84 12.46 6.75
C ASP A 153 -7.28 11.21 5.98
N GLY A 154 -6.49 10.77 4.99
CA GLY A 154 -6.79 9.63 4.13
C GLY A 154 -7.84 9.90 3.07
N ARG A 155 -8.20 11.17 2.81
CA ARG A 155 -9.18 11.50 1.77
C ARG A 155 -8.65 11.14 0.39
N LEU A 156 -9.48 10.45 -0.40
CA LEU A 156 -9.13 9.99 -1.73
C LEU A 156 -10.02 10.67 -2.79
N THR A 157 -9.40 11.23 -3.84
CA THR A 157 -10.11 11.91 -4.94
C THR A 157 -9.53 11.51 -6.29
N ALA A 158 -10.37 11.37 -7.32
CA ALA A 158 -9.95 11.07 -8.69
C ALA A 158 -9.94 12.32 -9.57
N TYR A 159 -8.99 12.41 -10.52
CA TYR A 159 -8.95 13.41 -11.58
C TYR A 159 -8.25 12.89 -12.85
#